data_AF-A0A8J8SV32-F1
#
_entry.id   AF-A0A8J8SV32-F1
#
_cell.length_a   1.000
_cell.length_b   1.000
_cell.length_c   1.000
_cell.angle_alpha   90.00
_cell.angle_beta   90.00
_cell.angle_gamma   90.00
#
_symmetry.space_group_name_H-M   'P 1'
#
loop_
_entity.id
_entity.type
_entity.pdbx_description
1 polymer ?
#
loop_
_entity_poly.entity_id
_entity_poly.type
_entity_poly.pdbx_seq_one_letter_code
_entity_poly.pdbx_strand_id
1 'polypeptide(L)'
;MSEFYKLLFQPFQRLWIEQKKRTSMATLLNDFAMKHFESIFGQLNGENQREFVRVIMAVVHSHRHNKDDVAQNDKENSNTQQSDNQDSIDFTLVRDSMYKYSKQAQRRFFENPALAFLFAWFSHSPEGHDFIRNKYQEKGEEYLERINQEMGELRAEALLSLAEQARACQMAKMSSSMTPMLNRYIEVSVGSRC
;
A
#
# COMPACT_ATOMS: atom_id res chain seq x y z
N MET A 1 -1.19 12.76 -4.09
CA MET A 1 -0.40 11.65 -3.53
C MET A 1 0.33 10.82 -4.58
N SER A 2 -0.35 10.15 -5.52
CA SER A 2 0.33 9.23 -6.49
C SER A 2 1.40 9.91 -7.33
N GLU A 3 1.12 11.12 -7.84
CA GLU A 3 2.09 11.91 -8.60
C GLU A 3 3.32 12.30 -7.75
N PHE A 4 3.10 12.64 -6.48
CA PHE A 4 4.20 12.90 -5.54
C PHE A 4 5.11 11.68 -5.42
N TYR A 5 4.55 10.48 -5.19
CA TYR A 5 5.36 9.26 -5.10
C TYR A 5 6.04 8.89 -6.41
N LYS A 6 5.39 9.15 -7.55
CA LYS A 6 6.02 8.98 -8.87
C LYS A 6 7.25 9.86 -9.03
N LEU A 7 7.19 11.12 -8.61
CA LEU A 7 8.34 12.03 -8.65
C LEU A 7 9.41 11.62 -7.64
N LEU A 8 9.02 11.22 -6.44
CA LEU A 8 9.92 10.74 -5.41
C LEU A 8 10.68 9.47 -5.85
N PHE A 9 10.02 8.60 -6.62
CA PHE A 9 10.61 7.38 -7.18
C PHE A 9 11.44 7.61 -8.45
N GLN A 10 11.26 8.75 -9.13
CA GLN A 10 11.90 9.02 -10.42
C GLN A 10 13.45 8.89 -10.40
N PRO A 11 14.18 9.36 -9.36
CA PRO A 11 15.63 9.20 -9.31
C PRO A 11 16.08 7.72 -9.31
N PHE A 12 15.35 6.86 -8.60
CA PHE A 12 15.59 5.41 -8.58
C PHE A 12 15.38 4.81 -9.97
N GLN A 13 14.27 5.18 -10.62
CA GLN A 13 13.96 4.70 -11.96
C GLN A 13 15.01 5.14 -13.01
N ARG A 14 15.52 6.38 -12.92
CA ARG A 14 16.58 6.87 -13.82
C ARG A 14 17.87 6.06 -13.67
N LEU A 15 18.36 5.90 -12.44
CA LEU A 15 19.56 5.10 -12.15
C LEU A 15 19.41 3.65 -12.63
N TRP A 16 18.23 3.05 -12.42
CA TRP A 16 17.93 1.70 -12.90
C TRP A 16 18.00 1.57 -14.42
N ILE A 17 17.49 2.56 -15.15
CA ILE A 17 17.59 2.62 -16.62
C ILE A 17 19.05 2.79 -17.07
N GLU A 18 19.81 3.69 -16.44
CA GLU A 18 21.23 3.93 -16.73
C GLU A 18 22.08 2.67 -16.50
N GLN A 19 21.75 1.90 -15.48
CA GLN A 19 22.38 0.61 -15.19
C GLN A 19 21.92 -0.53 -16.11
N LYS A 20 21.20 -0.23 -17.20
CA LYS A 20 20.64 -1.21 -18.14
C LYS A 20 19.75 -2.25 -17.46
N LYS A 21 18.98 -1.83 -16.45
CA LYS A 21 18.01 -2.67 -15.73
C LYS A 21 18.62 -3.94 -15.13
N ARG A 22 19.85 -3.88 -14.60
CA ARG A 22 20.57 -5.02 -14.01
C ARG A 22 19.88 -5.63 -12.79
N THR A 23 19.06 -4.86 -12.09
CA THR A 23 18.28 -5.30 -10.93
C THR A 23 16.81 -5.45 -11.27
N SER A 24 16.05 -6.21 -10.47
CA SER A 24 14.60 -6.33 -10.67
C SER A 24 13.86 -5.05 -10.20
N MET A 25 12.68 -4.78 -10.75
CA MET A 25 11.81 -3.69 -10.28
C MET A 25 11.43 -3.88 -8.80
N ALA A 26 11.20 -5.12 -8.36
CA ALA A 26 10.91 -5.42 -6.97
C ALA A 26 12.08 -5.02 -6.06
N THR A 27 13.32 -5.31 -6.44
CA THR A 27 14.52 -4.87 -5.71
C THR A 27 14.57 -3.35 -5.63
N LEU A 28 14.33 -2.65 -6.75
CA LEU A 28 14.33 -1.19 -6.79
C LEU A 28 13.28 -0.56 -5.88
N LEU A 29 12.09 -1.16 -5.81
CA LEU A 29 11.00 -0.72 -4.93
C LEU A 29 11.29 -1.04 -3.46
N ASN A 30 11.98 -2.14 -3.16
CA ASN A 30 12.47 -2.43 -1.81
C ASN A 30 13.50 -1.37 -1.37
N ASP A 31 14.45 -1.01 -2.24
CA ASP A 31 15.44 0.03 -1.95
C ASP A 31 14.77 1.39 -1.71
N PHE A 32 13.76 1.71 -2.50
CA PHE A 32 12.91 2.88 -2.29
C PHE A 32 12.18 2.84 -0.94
N ALA A 33 11.57 1.70 -0.61
CA ALA A 33 10.84 1.52 0.64
C ALA A 33 11.75 1.62 1.86
N MET A 34 12.92 0.99 1.81
CA MET A 34 13.96 1.09 2.83
C MET A 34 14.43 2.54 3.00
N LYS A 35 14.70 3.27 1.91
CA LYS A 35 15.18 4.65 2.00
C LYS A 35 14.18 5.60 2.66
N HIS A 36 12.89 5.46 2.35
CA HIS A 36 11.88 6.44 2.76
C HIS A 36 11.04 6.01 3.96
N PHE A 37 10.98 4.71 4.24
CA PHE A 37 10.10 4.15 5.27
C PHE A 37 10.83 3.13 6.17
N GLU A 38 12.16 3.22 6.30
CA GLU A 38 13.00 2.27 7.06
C GLU A 38 12.39 1.86 8.40
N SER A 39 11.96 2.84 9.20
CA SER A 39 11.47 2.63 10.55
C SER A 39 10.26 1.71 10.63
N ILE A 40 9.41 1.69 9.60
CA ILE A 40 8.20 0.86 9.55
C ILE A 40 8.45 -0.35 8.69
N PHE A 41 9.00 -0.16 7.50
CA PHE A 41 9.24 -1.22 6.53
C PHE A 41 10.20 -2.30 7.06
N GLY A 42 11.24 -1.92 7.81
CA GLY A 42 12.15 -2.86 8.46
C GLY A 42 11.53 -3.69 9.58
N GLN A 43 10.38 -3.27 10.13
CA GLN A 43 9.65 -4.00 11.18
C GLN A 43 8.59 -4.95 10.61
N LEU A 44 8.25 -4.82 9.33
CA LEU A 44 7.29 -5.70 8.68
C LEU A 44 7.89 -7.09 8.46
N ASN A 45 7.07 -8.13 8.61
CA ASN A 45 7.47 -9.48 8.21
C ASN A 45 7.57 -9.58 6.67
N GLY A 46 8.20 -10.63 6.15
CA GLY A 46 8.45 -10.75 4.72
C GLY A 46 7.19 -10.73 3.84
N GLU A 47 6.05 -11.19 4.36
CA GLU A 47 4.76 -11.12 3.65
C GLU A 47 4.24 -9.69 3.55
N ASN A 48 4.20 -8.97 4.67
CA ASN A 48 3.78 -7.57 4.72
C ASN A 48 4.73 -6.66 3.94
N GLN A 49 6.03 -6.96 3.92
CA GLN A 49 7.00 -6.23 3.08
C GLN A 49 6.69 -6.40 1.60
N ARG A 50 6.40 -7.63 1.14
CA ARG A 50 6.02 -7.89 -0.25
C ARG A 50 4.75 -7.15 -0.63
N GLU A 51 3.73 -7.19 0.23
CA GLU A 51 2.47 -6.49 0.00
C GLU A 51 2.68 -4.97 -0.04
N PHE A 52 3.47 -4.43 0.88
CA PHE A 52 3.81 -3.00 0.89
C PHE A 52 4.51 -2.57 -0.40
N VAL A 53 5.47 -3.36 -0.88
CA VAL A 53 6.17 -3.12 -2.16
C VAL A 53 5.20 -3.18 -3.35
N ARG A 54 4.25 -4.14 -3.36
CA ARG A 54 3.20 -4.23 -4.38
C ARG A 54 2.32 -2.97 -4.39
N VAL A 55 1.96 -2.48 -3.22
CA VAL A 55 1.16 -1.25 -3.10
C VAL A 55 1.94 -0.02 -3.56
N ILE A 56 3.23 0.10 -3.23
CA ILE A 56 4.08 1.17 -3.80
C ILE A 56 4.09 1.07 -5.32
N MET A 57 4.28 -0.13 -5.88
CA MET A 57 4.24 -0.36 -7.32
C MET A 57 2.93 0.15 -7.93
N ALA A 58 1.79 -0.17 -7.30
CA ALA A 58 0.47 0.31 -7.70
C ALA A 58 0.40 1.85 -7.71
N VAL A 59 0.95 2.50 -6.69
CA VAL A 59 0.94 3.96 -6.55
C VAL A 59 1.82 4.63 -7.61
N VAL A 60 3.09 4.21 -7.75
CA VAL A 60 4.06 4.85 -8.65
C VAL A 60 3.76 4.59 -10.13
N HIS A 61 3.10 3.47 -10.45
CA HIS A 61 2.75 3.09 -11.83
C HIS A 61 1.26 3.17 -12.15
N SER A 62 0.44 3.71 -11.25
CA SER A 62 -1.02 3.89 -11.40
C SER A 62 -1.51 4.42 -12.76
N HIS A 63 -0.72 5.23 -13.47
CA HIS A 63 -1.08 5.83 -14.75
C HIS A 63 -0.64 5.01 -15.98
N ARG A 64 0.27 4.04 -15.81
CA ARG A 64 0.84 3.26 -16.91
C ARG A 64 0.04 1.99 -17.22
N HIS A 65 -1.00 1.69 -16.46
CA HIS A 65 -1.85 0.52 -16.71
C HIS A 65 -2.91 0.84 -17.75
N ASN A 66 -2.52 0.77 -19.03
CA ASN A 66 -3.49 0.41 -20.05
C ASN A 66 -3.85 -1.08 -19.88
N LYS A 67 -5.11 -1.41 -20.17
CA LYS A 67 -5.70 -2.76 -19.98
C LYS A 67 -4.91 -3.87 -20.68
N ASP A 68 -4.07 -3.50 -21.66
CA ASP A 68 -3.33 -4.43 -22.52
C ASP A 68 -1.87 -4.69 -22.06
N ASP A 69 -1.27 -3.81 -21.24
CA ASP A 69 0.15 -3.93 -20.84
C ASP A 69 0.40 -4.94 -19.71
N VAL A 70 -0.65 -5.31 -18.95
CA VAL A 70 -0.55 -6.32 -17.88
C VAL A 70 -0.26 -7.70 -18.46
N ALA A 71 -0.74 -8.00 -19.66
CA ALA A 71 -0.49 -9.28 -20.32
C ALA A 71 0.91 -9.40 -20.94
N GLN A 72 1.68 -8.30 -21.06
CA GLN A 72 2.99 -8.29 -21.72
C GLN A 72 4.17 -8.25 -20.74
N ASN A 73 4.07 -7.53 -19.62
CA ASN A 73 5.17 -7.47 -18.64
C ASN A 73 5.37 -8.79 -17.89
N ASP A 74 4.32 -9.60 -17.73
CA ASP A 74 4.46 -10.94 -17.15
C ASP A 74 5.14 -11.91 -18.12
N LYS A 75 5.02 -11.71 -19.44
CA LYS A 75 5.56 -12.63 -20.46
C LYS A 75 7.07 -12.50 -20.70
N GLU A 76 7.67 -11.33 -20.49
CA GLU A 76 9.11 -11.16 -20.74
C GLU A 76 10.00 -11.76 -19.63
N ASN A 77 9.45 -12.12 -18.47
CA ASN A 77 10.22 -12.74 -17.37
C ASN A 77 9.74 -14.16 -17.00
N SER A 78 8.69 -14.71 -17.62
CA SER A 78 8.12 -16.02 -17.28
C SER A 78 8.42 -17.09 -18.33
N ASN A 79 9.68 -17.55 -18.37
CA ASN A 79 10.00 -18.89 -18.85
C ASN A 79 9.71 -19.97 -17.78
N THR A 80 8.84 -19.68 -16.80
CA THR A 80 8.45 -20.60 -15.75
C THR A 80 6.93 -20.64 -15.71
N GLN A 81 6.36 -21.58 -16.47
CA GLN A 81 4.99 -22.03 -16.31
C GLN A 81 4.86 -22.73 -14.95
N GLN A 82 4.46 -22.01 -13.90
CA GLN A 82 3.75 -22.63 -12.78
C GLN A 82 3.04 -21.60 -11.90
N SER A 83 1.71 -21.76 -11.84
CA SER A 83 0.83 -21.57 -10.68
C SER A 83 1.01 -20.31 -9.82
N ASP A 84 0.11 -19.34 -9.96
CA ASP A 84 -0.93 -19.03 -8.97
C ASP A 84 -1.53 -17.63 -9.25
N ASN A 85 -2.85 -17.59 -9.38
CA ASN A 85 -3.67 -16.41 -9.68
C ASN A 85 -3.74 -15.38 -8.52
N GLN A 86 -2.72 -15.33 -7.64
CA GLN A 86 -2.77 -14.58 -6.37
C GLN A 86 -1.82 -13.38 -6.30
N ASP A 87 -1.05 -13.12 -7.36
CA ASP A 87 0.03 -12.10 -7.36
C ASP A 87 -0.23 -10.88 -8.27
N SER A 88 -1.44 -10.75 -8.82
CA SER A 88 -1.78 -9.58 -9.63
C SER A 88 -1.99 -8.33 -8.76
N ILE A 89 -1.23 -7.28 -9.03
CA ILE A 89 -1.34 -6.00 -8.32
C ILE A 89 -2.64 -5.30 -8.70
N ASP A 90 -3.46 -4.94 -7.70
CA ASP A 90 -4.73 -4.24 -7.95
C ASP A 90 -4.53 -2.73 -8.13
N PHE A 91 -4.29 -2.32 -9.38
CA PHE A 91 -4.22 -0.91 -9.76
C PHE A 91 -5.57 -0.19 -9.65
N THR A 92 -6.68 -0.92 -9.55
CA THR A 92 -8.04 -0.36 -9.55
C THR A 92 -8.27 0.46 -8.28
N LEU A 93 -7.79 0.02 -7.12
CA LEU A 93 -7.93 0.76 -5.86
C LEU A 93 -7.31 2.16 -5.93
N VAL A 94 -6.10 2.26 -6.50
CA VAL A 94 -5.41 3.55 -6.66
C VAL A 94 -6.08 4.37 -7.77
N ARG A 95 -6.48 3.77 -8.89
CA ARG A 95 -7.09 4.49 -10.01
C ARG A 95 -8.49 5.00 -9.72
N ASP A 96 -9.35 4.18 -9.09
CA ASP A 96 -10.72 4.58 -8.78
C ASP A 96 -10.71 5.77 -7.81
N SER A 97 -9.86 5.77 -6.79
CA SER A 97 -9.72 6.93 -5.89
C SER A 97 -9.14 8.17 -6.59
N MET A 98 -8.30 7.99 -7.61
CA MET A 98 -7.75 9.07 -8.42
C MET A 98 -8.73 9.69 -9.42
N TYR A 99 -9.57 8.88 -10.06
CA TYR A 99 -10.46 9.33 -11.15
C TYR A 99 -11.91 9.52 -10.72
N LYS A 100 -12.37 8.79 -9.68
CA LYS A 100 -13.74 8.83 -9.17
C LYS A 100 -13.71 9.26 -7.71
N TYR A 101 -14.06 10.53 -7.47
CA TYR A 101 -14.30 11.06 -6.13
C TYR A 101 -15.61 10.52 -5.57
N SER A 102 -15.62 9.23 -5.18
CA SER A 102 -16.73 8.63 -4.44
C SER A 102 -16.28 8.27 -3.03
N LYS A 103 -17.15 8.49 -2.04
CA LYS A 103 -16.88 8.07 -0.66
C LYS A 103 -16.64 6.56 -0.54
N GLN A 104 -17.23 5.76 -1.44
CA GLN A 104 -16.98 4.32 -1.49
C GLN A 104 -15.55 4.00 -1.94
N ALA A 105 -15.05 4.65 -3.00
CA ALA A 105 -13.67 4.45 -3.46
C ALA A 105 -12.66 4.94 -2.40
N GLN A 106 -12.94 6.07 -1.75
CA GLN A 106 -12.13 6.57 -0.63
C GLN A 106 -12.06 5.56 0.53
N ARG A 107 -13.19 4.97 0.93
CA ARG A 107 -13.22 3.94 1.99
C ARG A 107 -12.40 2.72 1.61
N ARG A 108 -12.61 2.16 0.42
CA ARG A 108 -11.82 1.02 -0.09
C ARG A 108 -10.33 1.32 -0.16
N PHE A 109 -9.97 2.55 -0.49
CA PHE A 109 -8.58 2.98 -0.51
C PHE A 109 -7.97 2.93 0.89
N PHE A 110 -8.68 3.42 1.92
CA PHE A 110 -8.18 3.38 3.31
C PHE A 110 -8.32 2.01 4.00
N GLU A 111 -9.20 1.14 3.51
CA GLU A 111 -9.28 -0.27 3.94
C GLU A 111 -7.98 -1.04 3.67
N ASN A 112 -7.15 -0.61 2.72
CA ASN A 112 -5.80 -1.15 2.53
C ASN A 112 -4.80 -0.43 3.47
N PRO A 113 -4.13 -1.14 4.38
CA PRO A 113 -3.25 -0.52 5.38
C PRO A 113 -2.05 0.19 4.76
N ALA A 114 -1.47 -0.35 3.69
CA ALA A 114 -0.32 0.27 3.05
C ALA A 114 -0.72 1.57 2.32
N LEU A 115 -1.89 1.61 1.66
CA LEU A 115 -2.41 2.83 1.03
C LEU A 115 -2.78 3.89 2.06
N ALA A 116 -3.45 3.51 3.15
CA ALA A 116 -3.76 4.41 4.26
C ALA A 116 -2.48 4.99 4.88
N PHE A 117 -1.47 4.15 5.12
CA PHE A 117 -0.17 4.58 5.61
C PHE A 117 0.51 5.57 4.66
N LEU A 118 0.62 5.24 3.37
CA LEU A 118 1.24 6.13 2.38
C LEU A 118 0.52 7.48 2.31
N PHE A 119 -0.82 7.49 2.38
CA PHE A 119 -1.57 8.73 2.43
C PHE A 119 -1.29 9.54 3.70
N ALA A 120 -1.31 8.89 4.87
CA ALA A 120 -1.03 9.54 6.14
C ALA A 120 0.40 10.11 6.19
N TRP A 121 1.37 9.37 5.64
CA TRP A 121 2.76 9.83 5.52
C TRP A 121 2.86 11.04 4.60
N PHE A 122 2.28 10.98 3.40
CA PHE A 122 2.27 12.10 2.44
C PHE A 122 1.62 13.36 3.01
N SER A 123 0.50 13.23 3.69
CA SER A 123 -0.26 14.36 4.28
C SER A 123 0.33 14.88 5.60
N HIS A 124 1.38 14.25 6.11
CA HIS A 124 2.10 14.71 7.31
C HIS A 124 3.51 15.21 6.97
N SER A 125 4.10 14.76 5.86
CA SER A 125 5.47 15.09 5.52
C SER A 125 5.60 16.54 5.00
N PRO A 126 6.66 17.27 5.39
CA PRO A 126 6.97 18.58 4.84
C PRO A 126 7.05 18.55 3.31
N GLU A 127 7.66 17.50 2.73
CA GLU A 127 7.81 17.33 1.29
C GLU A 127 6.45 17.18 0.59
N GLY A 128 5.48 16.53 1.25
CA GLY A 128 4.12 16.42 0.75
C GLY A 128 3.40 17.77 0.72
N HIS A 129 3.54 18.57 1.78
CA HIS A 129 2.99 19.92 1.83
C HIS A 129 3.66 20.86 0.82
N ASP A 130 4.99 20.79 0.67
CA ASP A 130 5.73 21.59 -0.32
C ASP A 130 5.33 21.20 -1.74
N PHE A 131 5.13 19.90 -2.00
CA PHE A 131 4.62 19.43 -3.30
C PHE A 131 3.24 20.04 -3.62
N ILE A 132 2.31 20.03 -2.65
CA ILE A 132 0.97 20.62 -2.83
C ILE A 132 1.05 22.12 -3.07
N ARG A 133 1.85 22.83 -2.25
CA ARG A 133 2.06 24.27 -2.39
C ARG A 133 2.57 24.61 -3.79
N ASN A 134 3.64 23.96 -4.23
CA ASN A 134 4.24 24.21 -5.54
C ASN A 134 3.28 23.84 -6.69
N LYS A 135 2.50 22.76 -6.53
CA LYS A 135 1.55 22.32 -7.56
C LYS A 135 0.36 23.27 -7.73
N TYR A 136 -0.08 23.91 -6.66
CA TYR A 136 -1.29 24.73 -6.66
C TYR A 136 -1.04 26.21 -6.34
N GLN A 137 0.22 26.67 -6.39
CA GLN A 137 0.59 28.07 -6.13
C GLN A 137 -0.20 29.08 -6.98
N GLU A 138 -0.53 28.72 -8.22
CA GLU A 138 -1.26 29.59 -9.15
C GLU A 138 -2.76 29.74 -8.78
N LYS A 139 -3.27 28.91 -7.87
CA LYS A 139 -4.68 28.94 -7.43
C LYS A 139 -4.92 29.89 -6.25
N GLY A 140 -3.86 30.45 -5.66
CA GLY A 140 -3.94 31.40 -4.53
C GLY A 140 -4.01 30.72 -3.16
N GLU A 141 -3.78 31.53 -2.11
CA GLU A 141 -3.66 31.05 -0.72
C GLU A 141 -4.95 30.42 -0.18
N GLU A 142 -6.12 31.01 -0.45
CA GLU A 142 -7.42 30.46 0.01
C GLU A 142 -7.66 29.02 -0.50
N TYR A 143 -7.19 28.72 -1.71
CA TYR A 143 -7.28 27.38 -2.28
C TYR A 143 -6.32 26.41 -1.58
N LEU A 144 -5.11 26.86 -1.27
CA LEU A 144 -4.12 26.08 -0.52
C LEU A 144 -4.59 25.78 0.90
N GLU A 145 -5.18 26.76 1.59
CA GLU A 145 -5.77 26.57 2.93
C GLU A 145 -6.86 25.49 2.90
N ARG A 146 -7.78 25.56 1.93
CA ARG A 146 -8.83 24.56 1.76
C ARG A 146 -8.28 23.16 1.51
N ILE A 147 -7.31 23.03 0.61
CA ILE A 147 -6.67 21.72 0.36
C ILE A 147 -5.98 21.21 1.63
N ASN A 148 -5.27 22.05 2.36
CA ASN A 148 -4.60 21.62 3.60
C ASN A 148 -5.61 21.16 4.65
N GLN A 149 -6.76 21.82 4.75
CA GLN A 149 -7.85 21.37 5.60
C GLN A 149 -8.39 20.00 5.16
N GLU A 150 -8.74 19.85 3.87
CA GLU A 150 -9.23 18.57 3.31
C GLU A 150 -8.21 17.44 3.48
N MET A 151 -6.92 17.70 3.28
CA MET A 151 -5.85 16.73 3.54
C MET A 151 -5.78 16.34 5.02
N GLY A 152 -5.97 17.29 5.94
CA GLY A 152 -6.02 17.04 7.38
C GLY A 152 -7.17 16.11 7.77
N GLU A 153 -8.36 16.35 7.20
CA GLU A 153 -9.54 15.51 7.39
C GLU A 153 -9.32 14.08 6.86
N LEU A 154 -8.84 13.96 5.61
CA LEU A 154 -8.52 12.67 5.00
C LEU A 154 -7.42 11.93 5.75
N ARG A 155 -6.44 12.64 6.32
CA ARG A 155 -5.39 12.05 7.14
C ARG A 155 -5.97 11.45 8.41
N ALA A 156 -6.89 12.17 9.06
CA ALA A 156 -7.57 11.65 10.24
C ALA A 156 -8.35 10.37 9.91
N GLU A 157 -9.06 10.34 8.77
CA GLU A 157 -9.74 9.13 8.29
C GLU A 157 -8.75 7.96 8.07
N ALA A 158 -7.61 8.21 7.41
CA ALA A 158 -6.59 7.18 7.18
C ALA A 158 -6.04 6.61 8.49
N LEU A 159 -5.74 7.47 9.47
CA LEU A 159 -5.23 7.06 10.79
C LEU A 159 -6.27 6.28 11.59
N LEU A 160 -7.54 6.69 11.53
CA LEU A 160 -8.64 5.95 12.17
C LEU A 160 -8.77 4.54 11.56
N SER A 161 -8.72 4.43 10.24
CA SER A 161 -8.77 3.13 9.56
C SER A 161 -7.59 2.23 9.95
N LEU A 162 -6.38 2.77 10.02
CA LEU A 162 -5.21 2.01 10.49
C LEU A 162 -5.38 1.52 11.94
N ALA A 163 -5.91 2.35 12.82
CA ALA A 163 -6.17 1.98 14.21
C ALA A 163 -7.26 0.90 14.33
N GLU A 164 -8.30 0.95 13.49
CA GLU A 164 -9.33 -0.09 13.41
C GLU A 164 -8.76 -1.42 12.93
N GLN A 165 -7.96 -1.41 11.87
CA GLN A 165 -7.31 -2.59 11.32
C GLN A 165 -6.33 -3.22 12.32
N ALA A 166 -5.56 -2.40 13.04
CA ALA A 166 -4.66 -2.87 14.09
C ALA A 166 -5.43 -3.56 15.23
N ARG A 167 -6.56 -2.98 15.68
CA ARG A 167 -7.43 -3.59 16.70
C ARG A 167 -8.05 -4.91 16.22
N ALA A 168 -8.55 -4.96 14.99
CA ALA A 168 -9.11 -6.17 14.40
C ALA A 168 -8.08 -7.30 14.34
N CYS A 169 -6.83 -7.00 13.96
CA CYS A 169 -5.73 -7.96 13.95
C CYS A 169 -5.42 -8.50 15.36
N GLN A 170 -5.43 -7.63 16.39
CA GLN A 170 -5.22 -8.06 17.77
C GLN A 170 -6.32 -9.01 18.26
N MET A 171 -7.59 -8.70 17.97
CA MET A 171 -8.73 -9.56 18.35
C MET A 171 -8.67 -10.92 17.65
N ALA A 172 -8.30 -10.97 16.37
CA ALA A 172 -8.16 -12.23 15.62
C ALA A 172 -7.07 -13.14 16.19
N LYS A 173 -5.96 -12.56 16.67
CA LYS A 173 -4.88 -13.33 17.34
C LYS A 173 -5.36 -13.91 18.67
N MET A 174 -6.15 -13.17 19.44
CA MET A 174 -6.71 -13.66 20.72
C MET A 174 -7.71 -14.80 20.53
N SER A 175 -8.60 -14.71 19.54
CA SER A 175 -9.60 -15.76 19.29
C SER A 175 -8.97 -17.07 18.79
N SER A 176 -7.95 -16.99 17.92
CA SER A 176 -7.22 -18.16 17.43
C SER A 176 -6.44 -18.89 18.53
N SER A 177 -5.97 -18.18 19.56
CA SER A 177 -5.29 -18.78 20.71
C SER A 177 -6.23 -19.56 21.65
N MET A 178 -7.55 -19.32 21.61
CA MET A 178 -8.53 -20.02 22.48
C MET A 178 -9.13 -21.27 21.85
N THR A 179 -9.11 -21.39 20.52
CA THR A 179 -9.65 -22.56 19.79
C THR A 179 -8.99 -23.90 20.15
N PRO A 180 -7.65 -24.00 20.33
CA PRO A 180 -7.03 -25.29 20.69
C PRO A 180 -7.27 -25.72 22.16
N MET A 181 -7.70 -24.82 23.05
CA MET A 181 -8.06 -25.19 24.44
C MET A 181 -9.44 -25.85 24.53
N LEU A 182 -10.41 -25.43 23.70
CA LEU A 182 -11.74 -26.00 23.67
C LEU A 182 -11.76 -27.40 23.04
N ASN A 183 -10.97 -27.65 21.99
CA ASN A 183 -10.88 -28.99 21.39
C ASN A 183 -10.24 -30.01 22.33
N ARG A 184 -9.30 -29.59 23.19
CA ARG A 184 -8.68 -30.49 24.18
C ARG A 184 -9.62 -30.88 25.32
N TYR A 185 -10.60 -30.04 25.67
CA TYR A 185 -11.61 -30.37 26.68
C TYR A 185 -12.69 -31.35 26.16
N ILE A 186 -12.94 -31.34 24.85
CA ILE A 186 -13.94 -32.23 24.23
C ILE A 186 -13.37 -33.64 24.05
N GLU A 187 -12.09 -33.81 23.69
CA GLU A 187 -11.49 -35.15 23.52
C GLU A 187 -11.33 -35.94 24.83
N VAL A 188 -11.10 -35.27 25.96
CA VAL A 188 -10.99 -35.94 27.28
C VAL A 188 -12.34 -36.48 27.78
N SER A 189 -13.45 -35.93 27.31
CA SER A 189 -14.80 -36.30 27.79
C SER A 189 -15.42 -37.50 27.06
N VAL A 190 -14.82 -37.97 25.96
CA VAL A 190 -15.35 -39.08 25.13
C VAL A 190 -14.60 -40.39 25.34
N GLY A 191 -13.43 -40.38 26.01
CA GLY A 191 -12.54 -41.53 26.17
C GLY A 191 -12.77 -42.45 27.39
N SER A 192 -13.75 -42.21 28.26
CA SER A 192 -13.96 -43.00 29.51
C SER A 192 -15.23 -43.84 29.54
N ARG A 193 -15.60 -44.48 28.42
CA ARG A 193 -16.56 -45.58 28.42
C ARG A 193 -15.95 -46.82 27.76
N CYS A 194 -15.28 -47.63 28.56
CA CYS A 194 -15.08 -49.06 28.37
C CYS A 194 -15.30 -49.71 29.73
#